data_AF-A0A9N8JU55-F1
#
_entry.id   AF-A0A9N8JU55-F1
#
_cell.length_a   1.000
_cell.length_b   1.000
_cell.length_c   1.000
_cell.angle_alpha   90.00
_cell.angle_beta   90.00
_cell.angle_gamma   90.00
#
_symmetry.space_group_name_H-M   'P 1'
#
loop_
_entity.id
_entity.type
_entity.pdbx_description
1 polymer ?
#
loop_
_entity_poly.entity_id
_entity_poly.type
_entity_poly.pdbx_seq_one_letter_code
_entity_poly.pdbx_strand_id
1 'polypeptide(L)'
;MNWRAPVEAPEDLFDVDSGTADAFMMKNLLSAKAWYYGCLFFSHKLLNPSNGPFDPDLVAISRQSHKVFQQMDLLQGASALLLWPVFLLGTGAVTPADQTVFSNAVVSCAPRAGPGTILRTTQLLNWAWAPDTELEAGFLGSDIFLRTEILRQFFM
;
A
#
# COMPACT_ATOMS: atom_id res chain seq x y z
N MET A 1 -7.36 -27.37 -5.23
CA MET A 1 -6.91 -26.45 -6.30
C MET A 1 -6.57 -25.14 -5.60
N ASN A 2 -5.28 -24.86 -5.39
CA ASN A 2 -4.86 -23.64 -4.70
C ASN A 2 -4.95 -22.49 -5.71
N TRP A 3 -6.09 -21.80 -5.74
CA TRP A 3 -6.24 -20.59 -6.52
C TRP A 3 -5.26 -19.53 -5.98
N ARG A 4 -4.45 -18.96 -6.87
CA ARG A 4 -3.55 -17.83 -6.58
C ARG A 4 -4.02 -16.66 -7.42
N ALA A 5 -4.30 -15.52 -6.79
CA ALA A 5 -4.58 -14.32 -7.54
C ALA A 5 -3.31 -13.85 -8.26
N PRO A 6 -3.46 -13.20 -9.43
CA PRO A 6 -2.34 -12.65 -10.17
C PRO A 6 -1.64 -11.59 -9.32
N VAL A 7 -0.30 -11.57 -9.35
CA VAL A 7 0.50 -10.61 -8.57
C VAL A 7 0.55 -9.25 -9.29
N GLU A 8 0.53 -9.27 -10.62
CA GLU A 8 0.61 -8.09 -11.48
C GLU A 8 -0.76 -7.59 -11.93
N ALA A 9 -0.87 -6.27 -12.13
CA ALA A 9 -1.96 -5.72 -12.94
C ALA A 9 -1.76 -6.16 -14.40
N PRO A 10 -2.83 -6.53 -15.12
CA PRO A 10 -2.74 -6.75 -16.57
C PRO A 10 -2.14 -5.52 -17.25
N GLU A 11 -1.13 -5.72 -18.12
CA GLU A 11 -0.39 -4.61 -18.76
C GLU A 11 -1.33 -3.66 -19.51
N ASP A 12 -2.39 -4.22 -20.09
CA ASP A 12 -3.44 -3.53 -20.84
C ASP A 12 -4.44 -2.75 -19.97
N LEU A 13 -4.54 -3.02 -18.66
CA LEU A 13 -5.62 -2.48 -17.82
C LEU A 13 -5.54 -0.96 -17.64
N PHE A 14 -4.38 -0.37 -17.90
CA PHE A 14 -4.11 1.05 -17.64
C PHE A 14 -3.10 1.68 -18.58
N ASP A 15 -2.83 1.05 -19.72
CA ASP A 15 -1.99 1.64 -20.75
C ASP A 15 -2.74 2.79 -21.41
N VAL A 16 -2.11 3.95 -21.40
CA VAL A 16 -2.57 5.10 -22.18
C VAL A 16 -1.43 5.51 -23.07
N ASP A 17 -1.72 5.58 -24.37
CA ASP A 17 -0.79 6.06 -25.37
C ASP A 17 -0.20 7.38 -24.90
N SER A 18 1.10 7.36 -24.61
CA SER A 18 1.85 8.37 -23.85
C SER A 18 1.84 9.78 -24.46
N GLY A 19 1.24 9.95 -25.64
CA GLY A 19 1.02 11.24 -26.31
C GLY A 19 -0.41 11.82 -26.19
N THR A 20 -1.36 11.12 -25.58
CA THR A 20 -2.78 11.55 -25.52
C THR A 20 -3.28 11.90 -24.11
N ALA A 21 -2.51 11.58 -23.08
CA ALA A 21 -2.92 11.75 -21.69
C ALA A 21 -2.57 13.12 -21.12
N ASP A 22 -3.58 13.87 -20.70
CA ASP A 22 -3.35 15.03 -19.84
C ASP A 22 -3.01 14.60 -18.40
N ALA A 23 -2.48 15.55 -17.61
CA ALA A 23 -2.04 15.28 -16.24
C ALA A 23 -3.19 14.81 -15.33
N PHE A 24 -4.43 15.20 -15.61
CA PHE A 24 -5.60 14.79 -14.83
C PHE A 24 -5.93 13.31 -15.09
N MET A 25 -5.91 12.88 -16.35
CA MET A 25 -6.11 11.47 -16.72
C MET A 25 -5.02 10.59 -16.13
N MET A 26 -3.75 10.98 -16.26
CA MET A 26 -2.62 10.23 -15.66
C MET A 26 -2.77 10.07 -14.15
N LYS A 27 -3.17 11.14 -13.45
CA LYS A 27 -3.43 11.09 -12.01
C LYS A 27 -4.55 10.11 -11.63
N ASN A 28 -5.64 10.06 -12.40
CA ASN A 28 -6.74 9.12 -12.18
C ASN A 28 -6.31 7.67 -12.44
N LEU A 29 -5.50 7.42 -13.47
CA LEU A 29 -4.99 6.10 -13.80
C LEU A 29 -4.02 5.59 -12.73
N LEU A 30 -3.09 6.42 -12.28
CA LEU A 30 -2.19 6.07 -11.18
C LEU A 30 -2.98 5.82 -9.88
N SER A 31 -4.02 6.62 -9.63
CA SER A 31 -4.94 6.40 -8.50
C SER A 31 -5.65 5.05 -8.60
N ALA A 32 -6.16 4.71 -9.78
CA ALA A 32 -6.82 3.43 -10.03
C ALA A 32 -5.84 2.24 -9.91
N LYS A 33 -4.60 2.38 -10.40
CA LYS A 33 -3.53 1.38 -10.20
C LYS A 33 -3.24 1.15 -8.72
N ALA A 34 -3.08 2.22 -7.95
CA ALA A 34 -2.84 2.12 -6.51
C ALA A 34 -3.97 1.36 -5.81
N TRP A 35 -5.22 1.67 -6.14
CA TRP A 35 -6.39 0.96 -5.61
C TRP A 35 -6.46 -0.49 -6.04
N TYR A 36 -6.17 -0.80 -7.31
CA TYR A 36 -6.10 -2.17 -7.80
C TYR A 36 -5.12 -3.01 -6.97
N TYR A 37 -3.89 -2.53 -6.81
CA TYR A 37 -2.88 -3.23 -6.01
C TYR A 37 -3.30 -3.32 -4.54
N GLY A 38 -3.88 -2.27 -3.95
CA GLY A 38 -4.37 -2.30 -2.58
C GLY A 38 -5.47 -3.34 -2.37
N CYS A 39 -6.45 -3.42 -3.28
CA CYS A 39 -7.52 -4.41 -3.25
C CYS A 39 -6.99 -5.83 -3.45
N LEU A 40 -6.02 -6.01 -4.36
CA LEU A 40 -5.36 -7.28 -4.60
C LEU A 40 -4.62 -7.75 -3.34
N PHE A 41 -3.79 -6.88 -2.75
CA PHE A 41 -3.08 -7.13 -1.50
C PHE A 41 -4.05 -7.56 -0.40
N PHE A 42 -5.10 -6.77 -0.17
CA PHE A 42 -6.08 -7.04 0.87
C PHE A 42 -6.82 -8.36 0.63
N SER A 43 -7.19 -8.65 -0.61
CA SER A 43 -7.84 -9.91 -0.99
C SER A 43 -6.94 -11.12 -0.71
N HIS A 44 -5.64 -11.03 -1.04
CA HIS A 44 -4.68 -12.08 -0.71
C HIS A 44 -4.60 -12.34 0.79
N LYS A 45 -4.57 -11.29 1.61
CA LYS A 45 -4.51 -11.44 3.07
C LYS A 45 -5.81 -11.99 3.65
N LEU A 46 -6.96 -11.53 3.18
CA LEU A 46 -8.27 -12.01 3.67
C LEU A 46 -8.56 -13.47 3.28
N LEU A 47 -8.16 -13.87 2.06
CA LEU A 47 -8.41 -15.24 1.59
C LEU A 47 -7.46 -16.25 2.24
N ASN A 48 -6.27 -15.82 2.65
CA ASN A 48 -5.30 -16.67 3.37
C ASN A 48 -4.81 -15.98 4.65
N PRO A 49 -5.62 -15.97 5.74
CA PRO A 49 -5.26 -15.28 6.98
C PRO A 49 -4.01 -15.84 7.67
N SER A 50 -3.65 -17.10 7.37
CA SER A 50 -2.44 -17.75 7.88
C SER A 50 -1.16 -17.34 7.17
N ASN A 51 -1.25 -16.54 6.10
CA ASN A 51 -0.08 -15.98 5.45
C ASN A 51 0.69 -15.16 6.46
N GLY A 52 2.00 -15.40 6.57
CA GLY A 52 2.85 -14.67 7.50
C GLY A 52 2.95 -13.18 7.14
N PRO A 53 3.64 -12.39 7.99
CA PRO A 53 3.71 -10.94 7.85
C PRO A 53 4.40 -10.51 6.55
N PHE A 54 5.34 -11.31 6.04
CA PHE A 54 6.05 -11.12 4.77
C PHE A 54 5.78 -12.23 3.75
N ASP A 55 4.51 -12.58 3.57
CA ASP A 55 4.12 -13.51 2.52
C ASP A 55 4.71 -13.08 1.15
N PRO A 56 5.37 -13.98 0.40
CA PRO A 56 6.04 -13.63 -0.84
C PRO A 56 5.14 -12.96 -1.88
N ASP A 57 3.87 -13.36 -1.95
CA ASP A 57 2.92 -12.78 -2.92
C ASP A 57 2.56 -11.34 -2.50
N LEU A 58 2.31 -11.11 -1.21
CA LEU A 58 2.08 -9.77 -0.67
C LEU A 58 3.28 -8.84 -0.85
N VAL A 59 4.50 -9.33 -0.61
CA VAL A 59 5.74 -8.56 -0.84
C VAL A 59 5.91 -8.24 -2.32
N ALA A 60 5.59 -9.18 -3.21
CA ALA A 60 5.67 -8.96 -4.65
C ALA A 60 4.64 -7.92 -5.13
N ILE A 61 3.39 -8.00 -4.66
CA ILE A 61 2.34 -7.00 -4.93
C ILE A 61 2.78 -5.61 -4.46
N SER A 62 3.29 -5.52 -3.21
CA SER A 62 3.84 -4.27 -2.67
C SER A 62 4.95 -3.71 -3.57
N ARG A 63 5.94 -4.54 -3.93
CA ARG A 63 7.08 -4.12 -4.74
C ARG A 63 6.68 -3.66 -6.14
N GLN A 64 5.73 -4.32 -6.77
CA GLN A 64 5.24 -3.93 -8.09
C GLN A 64 4.51 -2.59 -8.05
N SER A 65 3.78 -2.33 -6.96
CA SER A 65 3.11 -1.05 -6.76
C SER A 65 4.07 0.14 -6.62
N HIS A 66 5.36 -0.08 -6.34
CA HIS A 66 6.35 1.01 -6.25
C HIS A 66 6.42 1.82 -7.53
N LYS A 67 6.25 1.22 -8.71
CA LYS A 67 6.25 1.96 -9.98
C LYS A 67 5.15 3.04 -10.03
N VAL A 68 4.03 2.81 -9.36
CA VAL A 68 2.93 3.79 -9.22
C VAL A 68 3.39 4.94 -8.32
N PHE A 69 4.00 4.61 -7.18
CA PHE A 69 4.49 5.58 -6.20
C PHE A 69 5.88 6.15 -6.53
N GLN A 70 6.51 5.79 -7.64
CA GLN A 70 7.66 6.52 -8.19
C GLN A 70 7.20 7.75 -8.97
N GLN A 71 5.94 7.78 -9.42
CA GLN A 71 5.33 8.90 -10.15
C GLN A 71 4.58 9.84 -9.19
N MET A 72 5.16 10.06 -8.01
CA MET A 72 4.54 10.79 -6.88
C MET A 72 4.08 12.20 -7.23
N ASP A 73 4.85 12.91 -8.06
CA ASP A 73 4.55 14.30 -8.41
C ASP A 73 3.21 14.40 -9.15
N LEU A 74 2.85 13.39 -9.94
CA LEU A 74 1.54 13.30 -10.60
C LEU A 74 0.40 12.98 -9.62
N LEU A 75 0.73 12.33 -8.49
CA LEU A 75 -0.19 12.02 -7.41
C LEU A 75 -0.28 13.15 -6.36
N GLN A 76 0.51 14.22 -6.48
CA GLN A 76 0.47 15.30 -5.49
C GLN A 76 -0.93 15.92 -5.42
N GLY A 77 -1.43 16.10 -4.20
CA GLY A 77 -2.79 16.57 -3.96
C GLY A 77 -3.87 15.63 -4.51
N ALA A 78 -3.55 14.36 -4.74
CA ALA A 78 -4.55 13.31 -4.98
C ALA A 78 -5.47 13.15 -3.77
N SER A 79 -6.56 12.43 -3.99
CA SER A 79 -7.60 12.25 -2.99
C SER A 79 -7.03 11.67 -1.70
N ALA A 80 -7.54 12.11 -0.54
CA ALA A 80 -7.27 11.48 0.75
C ALA A 80 -7.60 9.97 0.74
N LEU A 81 -8.44 9.53 -0.20
CA LEU A 81 -8.76 8.14 -0.44
C LEU A 81 -7.53 7.29 -0.81
N LEU A 82 -6.48 7.85 -1.41
CA LEU A 82 -5.26 7.09 -1.73
C LEU A 82 -4.46 6.67 -0.50
N LEU A 83 -4.76 7.23 0.67
CA LEU A 83 -4.07 6.86 1.90
C LEU A 83 -4.27 5.37 2.25
N TRP A 84 -5.44 4.82 1.95
CA TRP A 84 -5.74 3.41 2.18
C TRP A 84 -4.88 2.46 1.34
N PRO A 85 -4.86 2.54 0.00
CA PRO A 85 -3.99 1.69 -0.78
C PRO A 85 -2.50 1.90 -0.44
N VAL A 86 -2.06 3.13 -0.17
CA VAL A 86 -0.69 3.39 0.30
C VAL A 86 -0.38 2.67 1.61
N PHE A 87 -1.29 2.74 2.58
CA PHE A 87 -1.14 2.03 3.85
C PHE A 87 -1.11 0.52 3.64
N LEU A 88 -2.09 -0.03 2.92
CA LEU A 88 -2.20 -1.48 2.69
C LEU A 88 -0.91 -2.04 2.08
N LEU A 89 -0.45 -1.41 0.99
CA LEU A 89 0.74 -1.82 0.27
C LEU A 89 2.01 -1.59 1.10
N GLY A 90 2.08 -0.49 1.85
CA GLY A 90 3.22 -0.15 2.69
C GLY A 90 3.52 -1.19 3.76
N THR A 91 2.54 -1.96 4.23
CA THR A 91 2.79 -3.06 5.18
C THR A 91 3.60 -4.22 4.58
N GLY A 92 3.59 -4.37 3.26
CA GLY A 92 4.40 -5.34 2.53
C GLY A 92 5.83 -4.86 2.21
N ALA A 93 6.18 -3.64 2.60
CA ALA A 93 7.50 -3.07 2.37
C ALA A 93 8.55 -3.67 3.34
N VAL A 94 9.47 -4.45 2.79
CA VAL A 94 10.48 -5.18 3.59
C VAL A 94 11.76 -4.37 3.74
N THR A 95 12.22 -3.71 2.68
CA THR A 95 13.49 -2.98 2.72
C THR A 95 13.31 -1.52 3.15
N PRO A 96 14.32 -0.88 3.76
CA PRO A 96 14.24 0.55 4.09
C PRO A 96 13.95 1.46 2.88
N ALA A 97 14.43 1.05 1.70
CA ALA A 97 14.14 1.77 0.45
C ALA A 97 12.65 1.70 0.11
N ASP A 98 12.04 0.51 0.22
CA ASP A 98 10.61 0.31 -0.01
C ASP A 98 9.77 1.11 0.99
N GLN A 99 10.14 1.07 2.28
CA GLN A 99 9.47 1.82 3.35
C GLN A 99 9.52 3.33 3.13
N THR A 100 10.63 3.83 2.58
CA THR A 100 10.78 5.26 2.22
C THR A 100 9.82 5.67 1.11
N VAL A 101 9.63 4.83 0.09
CA VAL A 101 8.67 5.10 -1.01
C VAL A 101 7.26 5.29 -0.46
N PHE A 102 6.81 4.39 0.42
CA PHE A 102 5.48 4.49 1.02
C PHE A 102 5.36 5.62 2.03
N SER A 103 6.39 5.91 2.81
CA SER A 103 6.42 7.06 3.71
C SER A 103 6.23 8.37 2.94
N ASN A 104 6.94 8.53 1.83
CA ASN A 104 6.76 9.67 0.95
C ASN A 104 5.34 9.71 0.39
N ALA A 105 4.82 8.57 -0.10
CA ALA A 105 3.46 8.45 -0.63
C ALA A 105 2.39 8.91 0.38
N VAL A 106 2.53 8.54 1.66
CA VAL A 106 1.67 9.05 2.73
C VAL A 106 1.76 10.58 2.82
N VAL A 107 2.97 11.15 2.90
CA VAL A 107 3.16 12.61 3.00
C VAL A 107 2.54 13.35 1.80
N SER A 108 2.59 12.78 0.59
CA SER A 108 1.97 13.41 -0.59
C SER A 108 0.45 13.53 -0.52
N CYS A 109 -0.20 12.71 0.31
CA CYS A 109 -1.64 12.76 0.58
C CYS A 109 -2.02 13.83 1.63
N ALA A 110 -1.03 14.41 2.33
CA ALA A 110 -1.25 15.37 3.42
C ALA A 110 -2.15 16.57 3.08
N PRO A 111 -2.07 17.19 1.88
CA PRO A 111 -2.90 18.34 1.53
C PRO A 111 -4.41 18.07 1.58
N ARG A 112 -4.84 16.80 1.48
CA ARG A 112 -6.26 16.41 1.48
C ARG A 112 -6.67 15.61 2.73
N ALA A 113 -5.77 14.85 3.32
CA ALA A 113 -6.08 13.99 4.47
C ALA A 113 -5.97 14.70 5.83
N GLY A 114 -5.21 15.79 5.90
CA GLY A 114 -4.94 16.53 7.14
C GLY A 114 -3.81 15.92 7.99
N PRO A 115 -3.12 16.74 8.82
CA PRO A 115 -1.87 16.35 9.47
C PRO A 115 -2.02 15.22 10.50
N GLY A 116 -3.14 15.16 11.23
CA GLY A 116 -3.39 14.09 12.20
C GLY A 116 -3.54 12.71 11.56
N THR A 117 -4.25 12.64 10.43
CA THR A 117 -4.44 11.42 9.64
C THR A 117 -3.12 10.88 9.09
N ILE A 118 -2.26 11.79 8.59
CA ILE A 118 -0.91 11.47 8.13
C ILE A 118 -0.06 10.91 9.26
N LEU A 119 -0.01 11.61 10.40
CA LEU A 119 0.76 11.18 11.55
C LEU A 119 0.36 9.76 12.00
N ARG A 120 -0.94 9.51 12.14
CA ARG A 120 -1.46 8.20 12.55
C ARG A 120 -1.13 7.10 11.54
N THR A 121 -1.25 7.38 10.25
CA THR A 121 -0.93 6.40 9.19
C THR A 121 0.56 6.07 9.16
N THR A 122 1.42 7.09 9.27
CA THR A 122 2.86 6.89 9.36
C THR A 122 3.25 6.12 10.62
N GLN A 123 2.65 6.41 11.77
CA GLN A 123 2.87 5.67 13.02
C GLN A 123 2.48 4.20 12.88
N LEU A 124 1.34 3.92 12.25
CA LEU A 124 0.85 2.56 12.04
C LEU A 124 1.77 1.77 11.09
N LEU A 125 2.27 2.39 10.03
CA LEU A 125 3.29 1.79 9.16
C LEU A 125 4.59 1.52 9.91
N ASN A 126 5.07 2.48 10.71
CA ASN A 126 6.27 2.29 11.52
C ASN A 126 6.10 1.13 12.51
N TRP A 127 4.91 0.90 13.05
CA TRP A 127 4.62 -0.28 13.86
C TRP A 127 4.61 -1.56 13.03
N ALA A 128 4.03 -1.55 11.83
CA ALA A 128 4.11 -2.69 10.91
C ALA A 128 5.56 -3.09 10.61
N TRP A 129 6.46 -2.10 10.53
CA TRP A 129 7.89 -2.30 10.28
C TRP A 129 8.74 -2.40 11.54
N ALA A 130 8.15 -2.24 12.73
CA ALA A 130 8.88 -2.30 13.98
C ALA A 130 9.14 -3.77 14.35
N PRO A 131 10.33 -4.07 14.91
CA PRO A 131 10.61 -5.41 15.34
C PRO A 131 9.71 -5.79 16.51
N ASP A 132 9.06 -6.95 16.42
CA ASP A 132 8.19 -7.53 17.43
C ASP A 132 8.75 -8.88 17.87
N THR A 133 9.26 -8.93 19.10
CA THR A 133 9.88 -10.13 19.68
C THR A 133 8.87 -11.23 20.02
N GLU A 134 7.57 -10.94 20.00
CA GLU A 134 6.51 -11.93 20.22
C GLU A 134 6.09 -12.64 18.93
N LEU A 135 6.55 -12.17 17.77
CA LEU A 135 6.26 -12.76 16.46
C LEU A 135 7.43 -13.60 15.96
N GLU A 136 7.14 -14.78 15.38
CA GLU A 136 8.17 -15.65 14.77
C GLU A 136 8.97 -14.94 13.66
N ALA A 137 8.32 -14.03 12.92
CA ALA A 137 8.96 -13.24 11.87
C ALA A 137 9.68 -12.00 12.39
N GLY A 138 9.56 -11.69 13.68
CA GLY A 138 10.18 -10.53 14.30
C GLY A 138 9.58 -9.19 13.92
N PHE A 139 8.46 -9.10 13.17
CA PHE A 139 7.81 -7.86 12.71
C PHE A 139 6.32 -8.10 12.41
N LEU A 140 5.48 -7.06 12.51
CA LEU A 140 4.03 -7.15 12.27
C LEU A 140 3.65 -7.25 10.78
N GLY A 141 4.33 -6.53 9.88
CA GLY A 141 4.07 -6.53 8.43
C GLY A 141 2.58 -6.51 8.08
N SER A 142 2.16 -7.41 7.18
CA SER A 142 0.75 -7.56 6.78
C SER A 142 -0.17 -8.15 7.86
N ASP A 143 0.34 -8.69 8.97
CA ASP A 143 -0.51 -9.21 10.06
C ASP A 143 -1.25 -8.09 10.79
N ILE A 144 -0.78 -6.85 10.66
CA ILE A 144 -1.44 -5.68 11.25
C ILE A 144 -2.91 -5.54 10.82
N PHE A 145 -3.30 -6.07 9.64
CA PHE A 145 -4.69 -6.06 9.19
C PHE A 145 -5.62 -6.97 9.99
N LEU A 146 -5.08 -8.02 10.62
CA LEU A 146 -5.85 -8.96 11.42
C LEU A 146 -5.84 -8.58 12.92
N ARG A 147 -4.97 -7.65 13.31
CA ARG A 147 -4.81 -7.12 14.68
C ARG A 147 -5.83 -6.00 14.96
N THR A 148 -7.09 -6.38 15.12
CA THR A 148 -8.20 -5.43 15.30
C THR A 148 -7.98 -4.45 16.45
N GLU A 149 -7.33 -4.87 17.53
CA GLU A 149 -6.96 -4.06 18.68
C GLU A 149 -5.98 -2.93 18.33
N ILE A 150 -5.03 -3.19 17.42
CA ILE A 150 -4.10 -2.18 16.92
C ILE A 150 -4.86 -1.19 16.05
N LEU A 151 -5.61 -1.69 15.06
CA LEU A 151 -6.37 -0.82 14.14
C LEU A 151 -7.36 0.10 14.90
N ARG A 152 -7.98 -0.39 15.97
CA ARG A 152 -8.87 0.41 16.83
C ARG A 152 -8.18 1.61 17.47
N GLN A 153 -6.90 1.50 17.86
CA GLN A 153 -6.18 2.61 18.49
C GLN A 153 -5.94 3.80 17.55
N PHE A 154 -5.94 3.55 16.24
CA PHE A 154 -5.61 4.56 15.23
C PHE A 154 -6.85 5.08 14.49
N PHE A 155 -7.89 4.26 14.31
CA PHE A 155 -9.06 4.58 13.48
C PHE A 155 -10.38 4.77 14.25
N MET A 156 -10.45 4.42 15.54
CA MET A 156 -11.61 4.70 16.41
C MET A 156 -11.24 5.74 17.47
#